data_AF-A0A2C1YZU2-F1
#
_entry.id   AF-A0A2C1YZU2-F1
#
_cell.length_a   1.000
_cell.length_b   1.000
_cell.length_c   1.000
_cell.angle_alpha   90.00
_cell.angle_beta   90.00
_cell.angle_gamma   90.00
#
_symmetry.space_group_name_H-M   'P 1'
#
loop_
_entity.id
_entity.type
_entity.pdbx_description
1 polymer ?
#
loop_
_entity_poly.entity_id
_entity_poly.type
_entity_poly.pdbx_seq_one_letter_code
_entity_poly.pdbx_strand_id
1 'polypeptide(L)' 'MTNELVEKEGQSKTVNNTNNIRVHNRFSLTVHFGDSLNLLALLAGVYIIRSVAKKRKQKKKAEKM' A
#
# COMPACT_ATOMS: atom_id res chain seq x y z
N MET A 1 -20.59 -25.39 52.86
CA MET A 1 -21.65 -24.56 52.24
C MET A 1 -20.95 -23.53 51.38
N THR A 2 -21.39 -23.40 50.13
CA THR A 2 -20.68 -22.86 48.96
C THR A 2 -20.68 -21.33 48.84
N ASN A 3 -19.81 -20.85 47.93
CA ASN A 3 -19.67 -19.49 47.39
C ASN A 3 -18.76 -18.61 48.27
N GLU A 4 -17.70 -17.97 47.77
CA GLU A 4 -17.77 -16.97 46.69
C GLU A 4 -16.56 -17.01 45.73
N LEU A 5 -16.91 -17.03 44.45
CA LEU A 5 -16.12 -16.54 43.32
C LEU A 5 -15.54 -15.16 43.61
N VAL A 6 -14.31 -14.92 43.18
CA VAL A 6 -13.96 -13.91 42.15
C VAL A 6 -12.44 -13.86 42.08
N GLU A 7 -11.88 -14.69 41.18
CA GLU A 7 -10.62 -14.37 40.51
C GLU A 7 -10.85 -13.04 39.78
N LYS A 8 -10.43 -11.93 40.40
CA LYS A 8 -10.36 -10.64 39.72
C LYS A 8 -9.12 -10.67 38.85
N GLU A 9 -9.37 -11.03 37.59
CA GLU A 9 -8.56 -10.77 36.41
C GLU A 9 -7.61 -9.58 36.59
N GLY A 10 -6.38 -9.87 36.97
CA GLY A 10 -5.25 -9.00 36.69
C GLY A 10 -4.81 -9.23 35.25
N GLN A 11 -5.70 -8.98 34.28
CA GLN A 11 -5.29 -8.86 32.87
C GLN A 11 -4.23 -7.77 32.82
N SER A 12 -2.97 -8.19 32.74
CA SER A 12 -1.86 -7.37 32.31
C SER A 12 -2.24 -6.87 30.93
N LYS A 13 -2.89 -5.71 30.87
CA LYS A 13 -3.18 -5.01 29.63
C LYS A 13 -1.83 -4.61 29.08
N THR A 14 -1.25 -5.48 28.24
CA THR A 14 -0.21 -5.11 27.30
C THR A 14 -0.79 -3.96 26.50
N VAL A 15 -0.40 -2.74 26.88
CA VAL A 15 -0.71 -1.52 26.13
C VAL A 15 0.06 -1.67 24.83
N ASN A 16 -0.60 -2.25 23.82
CA ASN A 16 -0.13 -2.31 22.45
C ASN A 16 -0.09 -0.88 21.91
N ASN A 17 0.95 -0.13 22.27
CA ASN A 17 1.25 1.17 21.69
C ASN A 17 1.79 0.93 20.28
N THR A 18 0.90 0.62 19.35
CA THR A 18 1.22 0.55 17.94
C THR A 18 1.36 1.98 17.44
N ASN A 19 2.58 2.51 17.45
CA ASN A 19 2.88 3.79 16.84
C ASN A 19 2.71 3.67 15.31
N ASN A 20 1.55 4.05 14.80
CA ASN A 20 1.25 4.08 13.38
C ASN A 20 1.95 5.29 12.75
N ILE A 21 3.23 5.14 12.45
CA ILE A 21 4.03 6.15 11.74
C ILE A 21 3.56 6.17 10.28
N ARG A 22 2.52 6.96 10.01
CA ARG A 22 2.06 7.21 8.64
C ARG A 22 3.04 8.16 7.96
N VAL A 23 3.95 7.62 7.17
CA VAL A 23 4.87 8.41 6.36
C VAL A 23 4.11 9.00 5.17
N HIS A 24 3.88 10.32 5.19
CA HIS A 24 3.29 11.04 4.06
C HIS A 24 4.37 11.36 3.03
N ASN A 25 4.68 10.41 2.14
CA ASN A 25 5.60 10.68 1.05
C ASN A 25 4.89 11.50 -0.05
N ARG A 26 5.30 12.75 -0.24
CA ARG A 26 4.80 13.60 -1.34
C ARG A 26 5.63 13.36 -2.58
N PHE A 27 5.02 12.74 -3.58
CA PHE A 27 5.62 12.62 -4.91
C PHE A 27 5.21 13.82 -5.76
N SER A 28 6.19 14.56 -6.28
CA SER A 28 5.97 15.66 -7.23
C SER A 28 6.66 15.31 -8.54
N LEU A 29 5.90 15.33 -9.64
CA LEU A 29 6.42 15.12 -10.99
C LEU A 29 6.33 16.45 -11.75
N THR A 30 7.47 17.06 -12.02
CA THR A 30 7.54 18.26 -12.86
C THR A 30 7.85 17.85 -14.29
N VAL A 31 6.94 18.15 -15.22
CA VAL A 31 7.12 17.90 -16.66
C VAL A 31 7.32 19.24 -17.37
N HIS A 32 8.43 19.39 -18.08
CA HIS A 32 8.71 20.58 -18.89
C HIS A 32 8.25 20.37 -20.33
N PHE A 33 7.17 21.04 -20.75
CA PHE A 33 6.52 20.87 -22.06
C PHE A 33 7.21 21.60 -23.24
N GLY A 34 8.46 22.02 -23.08
CA GLY A 34 9.30 22.57 -24.17
C GLY A 34 10.47 21.66 -24.54
N ASP A 35 10.65 20.56 -23.81
CA ASP A 35 11.74 19.62 -23.99
C ASP A 35 11.18 18.32 -24.58
N SER A 36 11.46 18.09 -25.85
CA SER A 36 11.03 16.90 -26.59
C SER A 36 11.52 15.60 -25.95
N LEU A 37 12.63 15.62 -25.21
CA LEU A 37 13.15 14.43 -24.53
C LEU A 37 12.28 14.06 -23.33
N ASN A 38 11.87 15.06 -22.52
CA ASN A 38 10.95 14.85 -21.41
C ASN A 38 9.58 14.34 -21.88
N LEU A 39 9.09 14.86 -23.01
CA LEU A 39 7.83 14.39 -23.60
C LEU A 39 7.95 12.93 -24.08
N LEU A 40 9.05 12.58 -24.75
CA LEU A 40 9.30 11.21 -25.18
C LEU A 40 9.44 10.25 -23.98
N ALA A 41 10.16 10.67 -22.94
CA ALA A 41 10.33 9.90 -21.71
C ALA A 41 8.98 9.66 -21.02
N LEU A 42 8.10 10.66 -20.98
CA LEU A 42 6.76 10.53 -20.42
C LEU A 42 5.91 9.53 -21.22
N LEU A 43 5.90 9.65 -22.56
CA LEU A 43 5.16 8.73 -23.44
C LEU A 43 5.67 7.29 -23.31
N ALA A 44 6.99 7.10 -23.31
CA ALA A 44 7.61 5.78 -23.13
C ALA A 44 7.27 5.19 -21.76
N GLY A 45 7.35 6.00 -20.69
CA GLY A 45 6.97 5.60 -19.34
C GLY A 45 5.51 5.14 -19.26
N VAL A 46 4.57 5.92 -19.81
CA VAL A 46 3.14 5.56 -19.86
C VAL A 46 2.92 4.26 -20.64
N TYR A 47 3.62 4.08 -21.77
CA TYR A 47 3.51 2.86 -22.57
C TYR A 47 3.96 1.61 -21.80
N ILE A 48 5.12 1.68 -21.12
CA ILE A 48 5.65 0.59 -20.31
C ILE A 48 4.71 0.26 -19.16
N ILE A 49 4.25 1.27 -18.40
CA ILE A 49 3.30 1.08 -17.29
C ILE A 49 2.03 0.40 -17.79
N ARG A 50 1.48 0.83 -18.95
CA ARG A 50 0.29 0.24 -19.55
C ARG A 50 0.50 -1.22 -19.95
N SER A 51 1.67 -1.55 -20.51
CA SER A 51 2.03 -2.91 -20.90
C SER A 51 2.13 -3.84 -19.68
N VAL A 52 2.83 -3.39 -18.63
CA VAL A 52 2.96 -4.15 -17.37
C VAL A 52 1.59 -4.31 -16.70
N ALA A 53 0.77 -3.25 -16.65
CA ALA A 53 -0.57 -3.32 -16.07
C ALA A 53 -1.47 -4.32 -16.80
N LYS A 54 -1.42 -4.36 -18.13
CA LYS A 54 -2.16 -5.36 -18.93
C LYS A 54 -1.69 -6.79 -18.64
N LYS A 55 -0.38 -7.04 -18.63
CA LYS A 55 0.20 -8.36 -18.30
C LYS A 55 -0.20 -8.82 -16.90
N ARG A 56 -0.16 -7.93 -15.89
CA ARG A 56 -0.60 -8.24 -14.52
C ARG A 56 -2.08 -8.60 -14.45
N LYS A 57 -2.95 -7.88 -15.20
CA LYS A 57 -4.39 -8.20 -15.27
C LYS A 57 -4.65 -9.56 -15.93
N GLN A 58 -3.90 -9.91 -16.97
CA GLN A 58 -4.02 -11.21 -17.63
C GLN A 58 -3.56 -12.36 -16.72
N LYS A 59 -2.44 -12.20 -16.01
CA LYS A 59 -1.98 -13.19 -15.02
C LYS A 59 -3.03 -13.44 -13.92
N LYS A 60 -3.62 -12.37 -13.38
CA LYS A 60 -4.71 -12.47 -12.40
C LYS A 60 -5.99 -13.12 -12.94
N LYS A 61 -6.22 -13.11 -14.25
CA LYS A 61 -7.37 -13.80 -14.88
C LYS A 61 -7.05 -15.28 -15.11
N ALA A 62 -5.83 -15.60 -15.52
CA ALA A 62 -5.37 -16.98 -15.71
C ALA A 62 -5.26 -17.75 -14.39
N GLU A 63 -4.95 -17.07 -13.29
CA GLU A 63 -4.88 -17.66 -11.94
C GLU A 63 -6.26 -17.83 -11.27
N LYS A 64 -7.31 -17.27 -11.88
CA LYS A 64 -8.71 -17.38 -11.42
C LYS A 64 -9.56 -18.32 -12.25
N MET A 65 -9.00 -18.90 -13.31
CA MET A 65 -9.58 -19.99 -14.09
C MET A 65 -8.93 -21.29 -13.64
#